data_AF-A0A529ZXZ5-F1
#
_entry.id   AF-A0A529ZXZ5-F1
#
_cell.length_a   1.000
_cell.length_b   1.000
_cell.length_c   1.000
_cell.angle_alpha   90.00
_cell.angle_beta   90.00
_cell.angle_gamma   90.00
#
_symmetry.space_group_name_H-M   'P 1'
#
loop_
_entity.id
_entity.type
_entity.pdbx_description
1 polymer ?
#
loop_
_entity_poly.entity_id
_entity_poly.type
_entity_poly.pdbx_seq_one_letter_code
_entity_poly.pdbx_strand_id
1 'polypeptide(L)'
;MITRRGFLRLVGGSAFAMVSLGAYAVGIEPMLLTHVKRYALTPPHWPAGLKLRVVALADIHACRPWMTPVRIAALAEQANALQPDVIVMLGDYPAGTRMVTGWVNASEWAPALSGLKAPLGVFSILGNHDWWEDRSAQSAGAGPTISRKALEAVGIPVLENDVVRLEKDGKGFWIAGLADQIALLPDRAKGREGLTGLD
;
A
#
# COMPACT_ATOMS: atom_id res chain seq x y z
N MET A 1 -32.52 38.87 -20.20
CA MET A 1 -33.48 37.91 -19.63
C MET A 1 -33.16 36.52 -20.14
N ILE A 2 -32.95 35.54 -19.25
CA ILE A 2 -32.75 34.15 -19.64
C ILE A 2 -34.11 33.56 -20.05
N THR A 3 -34.20 32.97 -21.23
CA THR A 3 -35.44 32.30 -21.68
C THR A 3 -35.62 30.98 -20.92
N ARG A 4 -36.86 30.50 -20.76
CA ARG A 4 -37.14 29.19 -20.12
C ARG A 4 -36.32 28.06 -20.76
N ARG A 5 -36.18 28.07 -22.08
CA ARG A 5 -35.33 27.13 -22.84
C ARG A 5 -33.84 27.30 -22.51
N GLY A 6 -33.36 28.53 -22.38
CA GLY A 6 -31.98 28.83 -21.97
C GLY A 6 -31.69 28.36 -20.54
N PHE A 7 -32.63 28.57 -19.61
CA PHE A 7 -32.52 28.10 -18.23
C PHE A 7 -32.49 26.56 -18.16
N LEU A 8 -33.39 25.86 -18.85
CA LEU A 8 -33.41 24.39 -18.86
C LEU A 8 -32.13 23.79 -19.49
N ARG A 9 -31.60 24.40 -20.55
CA ARG A 9 -30.33 23.99 -21.16
C ARG A 9 -29.15 24.21 -20.21
N LEU A 10 -29.14 25.33 -19.48
CA LEU A 10 -28.11 25.62 -18.49
C LEU A 10 -28.14 24.59 -17.36
N VAL A 11 -29.31 24.37 -16.75
CA VAL A 11 -29.47 23.38 -15.67
C VAL A 11 -29.12 21.97 -16.13
N GLY A 12 -29.64 21.53 -17.28
CA GLY A 12 -29.35 20.21 -17.82
C GLY A 12 -27.86 20.03 -18.17
N GLY A 13 -27.25 21.06 -18.78
CA GLY A 13 -25.83 21.07 -19.13
C GLY A 13 -24.93 21.03 -17.89
N SER A 14 -25.24 21.83 -16.87
CA SER A 14 -24.51 21.84 -15.59
C SER A 14 -24.64 20.52 -14.83
N ALA A 15 -25.84 19.94 -14.79
CA ALA A 15 -26.06 18.63 -14.16
C ALA A 15 -25.26 17.53 -14.88
N PHE A 16 -25.29 17.51 -16.22
CA PHE A 16 -24.52 16.56 -17.01
C PHE A 16 -23.01 16.72 -16.81
N ALA A 17 -22.50 17.95 -16.78
CA ALA A 17 -21.09 18.23 -16.54
C ALA A 17 -20.65 17.76 -15.14
N MET A 18 -21.48 17.98 -14.13
CA MET A 18 -21.20 17.55 -12.75
C MET A 18 -21.17 16.02 -12.63
N VAL A 19 -22.14 15.32 -13.22
CA VAL A 19 -22.16 13.85 -13.27
C VAL A 19 -20.95 13.31 -14.02
N SER A 20 -20.62 13.90 -15.18
CA SER A 20 -19.48 13.46 -15.98
C SER A 20 -18.15 13.67 -15.25
N LEU A 21 -17.97 14.81 -14.59
CA LEU A 21 -16.78 15.10 -13.79
C LEU A 21 -16.68 14.15 -12.59
N GLY A 22 -17.79 13.91 -11.89
CA GLY A 22 -17.84 12.94 -10.79
C GLY A 22 -17.51 11.53 -11.24
N ALA A 23 -18.10 11.08 -12.36
CA ALA A 23 -17.81 9.77 -12.94
C ALA A 23 -16.35 9.63 -13.38
N TYR A 24 -15.76 10.70 -13.92
CA TYR A 24 -14.35 10.70 -14.31
C TYR A 24 -13.42 10.64 -13.08
N ALA A 25 -13.59 11.56 -12.14
CA ALA A 25 -12.73 11.70 -10.96
C ALA A 25 -12.80 10.46 -10.05
N VAL A 26 -13.99 9.85 -9.95
CA VAL A 26 -14.19 8.68 -9.09
C VAL A 26 -13.95 7.39 -9.89
N GLY A 27 -14.53 7.21 -11.08
CA GLY A 27 -14.54 5.91 -11.76
C GLY A 27 -13.41 5.67 -12.78
N ILE A 28 -12.82 6.73 -13.34
CA ILE A 28 -11.87 6.61 -14.46
C ILE A 28 -10.45 6.92 -14.01
N GLU A 29 -10.22 8.11 -13.45
CA GLU A 29 -8.88 8.57 -13.07
C GLU A 29 -8.16 7.58 -12.11
N PRO A 30 -8.78 7.06 -11.03
CA PRO A 30 -8.10 6.10 -10.13
C PRO A 30 -7.77 4.75 -10.80
N MET A 31 -8.45 4.41 -11.89
CA MET A 31 -8.21 3.16 -12.63
C MET A 31 -7.07 3.29 -13.65
N LEU A 32 -6.79 4.52 -14.12
CA LEU A 32 -5.80 4.76 -15.17
C LEU A 32 -4.37 4.99 -14.65
N LEU A 33 -4.19 5.27 -13.35
CA LEU A 33 -2.96 5.84 -12.81
C LEU A 33 -1.87 4.84 -12.38
N THR A 34 -1.82 3.63 -12.93
CA THR A 34 -0.70 2.73 -12.61
C THR A 34 0.53 3.15 -13.40
N HIS A 35 1.30 4.11 -12.89
CA HIS A 35 2.51 4.63 -13.50
C HIS A 35 3.75 4.24 -12.69
N VAL A 36 4.78 3.75 -13.37
CA VAL A 36 6.08 3.48 -12.75
C VAL A 36 6.87 4.77 -12.68
N LYS A 37 7.02 5.32 -11.46
CA LYS A 37 7.91 6.45 -11.20
C LYS A 37 9.31 5.93 -10.88
N ARG A 38 10.33 6.43 -11.59
CA ARG A 38 11.73 6.01 -11.43
C ARG A 38 12.53 7.09 -10.73
N TYR A 39 13.29 6.67 -9.72
CA TYR A 39 14.28 7.49 -9.05
C TYR A 39 15.65 6.85 -9.20
N ALA A 40 16.69 7.67 -9.32
CA ALA A 40 18.07 7.23 -9.33
C ALA A 40 18.81 8.00 -8.23
N LEU A 41 19.24 7.29 -7.20
CA LEU A 41 19.91 7.87 -6.03
C LEU A 41 21.10 7.01 -5.63
N THR A 42 22.12 7.65 -5.06
CA THR A 42 23.31 7.01 -4.51
C THR A 42 23.41 7.41 -3.04
N PRO A 43 23.09 6.52 -2.09
CA PRO A 43 23.17 6.83 -0.67
C PRO A 43 24.62 7.18 -0.26
N PRO A 44 24.82 8.03 0.76
CA PRO A 44 26.14 8.21 1.36
C PRO A 44 26.71 6.86 1.80
N HIS A 45 28.01 6.65 1.56
CA HIS A 45 28.71 5.39 1.88
C HIS A 45 28.18 4.13 1.19
N TRP A 46 27.40 4.27 0.10
CA TRP A 46 26.95 3.12 -0.67
C TRP A 46 28.14 2.38 -1.30
N PRO A 47 28.16 1.02 -1.30
CA PRO A 47 29.28 0.26 -1.86
C PRO A 47 29.58 0.66 -3.31
N ALA A 48 30.82 1.08 -3.56
CA ALA A 48 31.23 1.60 -4.85
C ALA A 48 30.94 0.60 -5.99
N GLY A 49 30.25 1.04 -7.03
CA GLY A 49 29.90 0.22 -8.18
C GLY A 49 28.79 -0.83 -7.95
N LEU A 50 28.19 -0.89 -6.76
CA LEU A 50 26.99 -1.70 -6.52
C LEU A 50 25.76 -1.01 -7.11
N LYS A 51 25.10 -1.65 -8.08
CA LYS A 51 23.82 -1.18 -8.62
C LYS A 51 22.69 -2.07 -8.11
N LEU A 52 21.67 -1.46 -7.53
CA LEU A 52 20.51 -2.16 -7.01
C LEU A 52 19.24 -1.58 -7.65
N ARG A 53 18.38 -2.46 -8.17
CA ARG A 53 17.02 -2.12 -8.60
C ARG A 53 16.04 -2.56 -7.52
N VAL A 54 15.50 -1.58 -6.81
CA VAL A 54 14.43 -1.78 -5.83
C VAL A 54 13.12 -1.43 -6.49
N VAL A 55 12.13 -2.32 -6.39
CA VAL A 55 10.73 -1.98 -6.68
C VAL A 55 10.02 -1.81 -5.35
N ALA A 56 9.48 -0.63 -5.11
CA ALA A 56 8.71 -0.31 -3.91
C ALA A 56 7.22 -0.26 -4.25
N LEU A 57 6.42 -0.97 -3.45
CA LEU A 57 4.97 -0.94 -3.48
C LEU A 57 4.48 -0.47 -2.11
N ALA A 58 3.43 0.34 -2.07
CA ALA A 58 2.85 0.89 -0.85
C ALA A 58 1.36 1.09 -1.05
N ASP A 59 0.60 1.27 0.03
CA ASP A 59 -0.77 1.78 -0.03
C ASP A 59 -1.66 0.95 -0.95
N ILE A 60 -1.60 -0.37 -0.82
CA ILE A 60 -2.39 -1.29 -1.65
C ILE A 60 -3.88 -1.04 -1.45
N HIS A 61 -4.31 -0.66 -0.24
CA HIS A 61 -5.70 -0.29 0.09
C HIS A 61 -6.74 -1.24 -0.52
N ALA A 62 -6.58 -2.55 -0.26
CA ALA A 62 -7.31 -3.62 -0.91
C ALA A 62 -8.82 -3.50 -0.65
N CYS A 63 -9.58 -3.20 -1.71
CA CYS A 63 -11.02 -3.05 -1.65
C CYS A 63 -11.68 -3.18 -3.02
N ARG A 64 -12.99 -3.42 -3.05
CA ARG A 64 -13.80 -3.35 -4.28
C ARG A 64 -14.46 -1.97 -4.35
N PRO A 65 -14.55 -1.35 -5.54
CA PRO A 65 -14.05 -1.83 -6.83
C PRO A 65 -12.58 -1.46 -7.10
N TRP A 66 -11.95 -0.68 -6.22
CA TRP A 66 -10.72 0.07 -6.54
C TRP A 66 -9.48 -0.80 -6.69
N MET A 67 -9.25 -1.69 -5.73
CA MET A 67 -8.05 -2.53 -5.58
C MET A 67 -8.47 -3.97 -5.31
N THR A 68 -9.06 -4.58 -6.34
CA THR A 68 -9.52 -5.98 -6.28
C THR A 68 -8.34 -6.95 -6.27
N PRO A 69 -8.52 -8.20 -5.79
CA PRO A 69 -7.46 -9.21 -5.84
C PRO A 69 -6.85 -9.41 -7.24
N VAL A 70 -7.69 -9.32 -8.29
CA VAL A 70 -7.24 -9.41 -9.68
C VAL A 70 -6.30 -8.24 -10.04
N ARG A 71 -6.65 -7.02 -9.64
CA ARG A 71 -5.80 -5.85 -9.87
C ARG A 71 -4.49 -5.96 -9.08
N ILE A 72 -4.55 -6.41 -7.82
CA ILE A 72 -3.37 -6.63 -6.98
C ILE A 72 -2.42 -7.66 -7.62
N ALA A 73 -2.95 -8.77 -8.14
CA ALA A 73 -2.15 -9.76 -8.86
C ALA A 73 -1.51 -9.17 -10.13
N ALA A 74 -2.25 -8.37 -10.90
CA ALA A 74 -1.71 -7.69 -12.08
C ALA A 74 -0.61 -6.67 -11.71
N LEU A 75 -0.72 -6.00 -10.56
CA LEU A 75 0.35 -5.13 -10.05
C LEU A 75 1.60 -5.93 -9.67
N ALA A 76 1.42 -7.10 -9.07
CA ALA A 76 2.54 -7.99 -8.76
C ALA A 76 3.27 -8.46 -10.04
N GLU A 77 2.52 -8.79 -11.09
CA GLU A 77 3.10 -9.12 -12.40
C GLU A 77 3.86 -7.94 -13.02
N GLN A 78 3.29 -6.73 -12.97
CA GLN A 78 3.97 -5.52 -13.45
C GLN A 78 5.24 -5.23 -12.64
N ALA A 79 5.21 -5.38 -11.32
CA ALA A 79 6.37 -5.21 -10.46
C ALA A 79 7.49 -6.21 -10.82
N ASN A 80 7.15 -7.48 -11.04
CA ASN A 80 8.10 -8.51 -11.47
C ASN A 80 8.69 -8.20 -12.87
N ALA A 81 7.88 -7.66 -13.79
CA ALA A 81 8.32 -7.30 -15.14
C ALA A 81 9.37 -6.17 -15.15
N LEU A 82 9.48 -5.39 -14.06
CA LEU A 82 10.55 -4.40 -13.87
C LEU A 82 11.92 -5.03 -13.56
N GLN A 83 11.98 -6.37 -13.42
CA GLN A 83 13.17 -7.15 -13.10
C GLN A 83 13.90 -6.59 -11.87
N PRO A 84 13.23 -6.50 -10.70
CA PRO A 84 13.83 -6.04 -9.46
C PRO A 84 14.93 -6.99 -9.00
N ASP A 85 15.93 -6.43 -8.32
CA ASP A 85 16.82 -7.24 -7.47
C ASP A 85 16.13 -7.56 -6.14
N VAL A 86 15.38 -6.61 -5.59
CA VAL A 86 14.59 -6.72 -4.35
C VAL A 86 13.27 -5.98 -4.50
N ILE A 87 12.20 -6.52 -3.90
CA ILE A 87 10.91 -5.84 -3.77
C ILE A 87 10.70 -5.47 -2.31
N VAL A 88 10.24 -4.24 -2.06
CA VAL A 88 9.84 -3.78 -0.73
C VAL A 88 8.38 -3.35 -0.73
N MET A 89 7.62 -3.81 0.28
CA MET A 89 6.22 -3.46 0.49
C MET A 89 6.10 -2.59 1.73
N LEU A 90 5.59 -1.37 1.57
CA LEU A 90 5.71 -0.29 2.56
C LEU A 90 4.43 -0.06 3.38
N GLY A 91 3.59 -1.10 3.54
CA GLY A 91 2.41 -1.06 4.40
C GLY A 91 1.11 -0.63 3.72
N ASP A 92 0.06 -0.55 4.55
CA ASP A 92 -1.30 -0.14 4.22
C ASP A 92 -1.98 -1.08 3.20
N TYR A 93 -2.12 -2.35 3.58
CA TYR A 93 -2.78 -3.37 2.74
C TYR A 93 -4.31 -3.38 2.82
N PRO A 94 -4.95 -3.25 4.00
CA PRO A 94 -6.40 -3.13 4.14
C PRO A 94 -6.93 -1.85 3.51
N ALA A 95 -8.24 -1.80 3.27
CA ALA A 95 -8.89 -0.80 2.43
C ALA A 95 -8.66 0.67 2.80
N GLY A 96 -8.45 1.01 4.08
CA GLY A 96 -8.24 2.38 4.56
C GLY A 96 -9.41 3.36 4.38
N THR A 97 -10.50 2.94 3.73
CA THR A 97 -11.64 3.79 3.41
C THR A 97 -12.96 3.03 3.50
N ARG A 98 -14.05 3.78 3.73
CA ARG A 98 -15.42 3.27 3.68
C ARG A 98 -16.09 3.44 2.33
N MET A 99 -15.44 4.14 1.38
CA MET A 99 -15.97 4.38 0.04
C MET A 99 -15.73 3.15 -0.86
N VAL A 100 -16.33 2.02 -0.48
CA VAL A 100 -16.13 0.72 -1.10
C VAL A 100 -17.46 0.07 -1.44
N THR A 101 -17.50 -0.72 -2.52
CA THR A 101 -18.65 -1.59 -2.85
C THR A 101 -18.50 -2.99 -2.24
N GLY A 102 -17.32 -3.33 -1.75
CA GLY A 102 -17.07 -4.57 -1.04
C GLY A 102 -15.68 -4.59 -0.41
N TRP A 103 -15.56 -5.30 0.72
CA TRP A 103 -14.29 -5.49 1.40
C TRP A 103 -13.48 -6.60 0.71
N VAL A 104 -12.16 -6.45 0.70
CA VAL A 104 -11.21 -7.49 0.28
C VAL A 104 -10.44 -7.88 1.53
N ASN A 105 -10.67 -9.09 2.03
CA ASN A 105 -10.04 -9.52 3.28
C ASN A 105 -8.58 -9.93 3.07
N ALA A 106 -7.83 -10.06 4.16
CA ALA A 106 -6.44 -10.50 4.12
C ALA A 106 -6.23 -11.86 3.45
N SER A 107 -7.21 -12.77 3.58
CA SER A 107 -7.23 -14.05 2.88
C SER A 107 -7.39 -13.93 1.36
N GLU A 108 -7.76 -12.77 0.83
CA GLU A 108 -7.90 -12.52 -0.62
C GLU A 108 -6.73 -11.71 -1.17
N TRP A 109 -6.30 -10.64 -0.49
CA TRP A 109 -5.22 -9.78 -1.00
C TRP A 109 -3.82 -10.37 -0.77
N ALA A 110 -3.58 -11.10 0.31
CA ALA A 110 -2.24 -11.66 0.56
C ALA A 110 -1.86 -12.72 -0.48
N PRO A 111 -2.75 -13.68 -0.85
CA PRO A 111 -2.44 -14.60 -1.95
C PRO A 111 -2.24 -13.92 -3.30
N ALA A 112 -2.92 -12.79 -3.56
CA ALA A 112 -2.67 -12.02 -4.79
C ALA A 112 -1.25 -11.40 -4.82
N LEU A 113 -0.70 -11.04 -3.65
CA LEU A 113 0.66 -10.52 -3.51
C LEU A 113 1.73 -11.61 -3.49
N SER A 114 1.37 -12.88 -3.24
CA SER A 114 2.33 -14.00 -3.23
C SER A 114 3.00 -14.26 -4.58
N GLY A 115 2.50 -13.63 -5.65
CA GLY A 115 3.12 -13.64 -6.97
C GLY A 115 4.38 -12.78 -7.08
N LEU A 116 4.66 -11.88 -6.12
CA LEU A 116 5.85 -11.02 -6.12
C LEU A 116 7.13 -11.86 -5.99
N LYS A 117 8.11 -11.60 -6.85
CA LYS A 117 9.35 -12.36 -6.92
C LYS A 117 10.53 -11.44 -7.25
N ALA A 118 11.58 -11.54 -6.45
CA ALA A 118 12.86 -10.92 -6.73
C ALA A 118 14.02 -11.82 -6.24
N PRO A 119 15.18 -11.80 -6.91
CA PRO A 119 16.31 -12.68 -6.56
C PRO A 119 16.83 -12.52 -5.14
N LEU A 120 16.81 -11.30 -4.59
CA LEU A 120 17.25 -11.01 -3.22
C LEU A 120 16.10 -11.03 -2.20
N GLY A 121 14.89 -11.37 -2.64
CA GLY A 121 13.71 -11.51 -1.78
C GLY A 121 12.68 -10.38 -1.91
N VAL A 122 11.53 -10.63 -1.27
CA VAL A 122 10.45 -9.67 -1.09
C VAL A 122 10.36 -9.40 0.40
N PHE A 123 10.42 -8.14 0.81
CA PHE A 123 10.33 -7.75 2.22
C PHE A 123 9.18 -6.78 2.41
N SER A 124 8.53 -6.83 3.56
CA SER A 124 7.41 -5.96 3.88
C SER A 124 7.58 -5.30 5.24
N ILE A 125 6.96 -4.15 5.41
CA ILE A 125 6.65 -3.55 6.71
C ILE A 125 5.13 -3.39 6.80
N LEU A 126 4.65 -3.02 8.00
CA LEU A 126 3.26 -2.62 8.23
C LEU A 126 3.15 -1.10 8.22
N GLY A 127 2.03 -0.60 7.73
CA GLY A 127 1.62 0.79 7.86
C GLY A 127 0.58 0.96 8.96
N ASN A 128 0.13 2.20 9.14
CA ASN A 128 -0.81 2.53 10.19
C ASN A 128 -2.17 1.85 9.96
N HIS A 129 -2.63 1.66 8.72
CA HIS A 129 -3.90 0.99 8.45
C HIS A 129 -3.87 -0.50 8.77
N ASP A 130 -2.70 -1.14 8.69
CA ASP A 130 -2.51 -2.52 9.12
C ASP A 130 -2.73 -2.72 10.62
N TRP A 131 -2.50 -1.66 11.39
CA TRP A 131 -2.76 -1.61 12.82
C TRP A 131 -4.16 -1.09 13.15
N TRP A 132 -4.59 0.02 12.54
CA TRP A 132 -5.84 0.70 12.91
C TRP A 132 -7.09 -0.12 12.57
N GLU A 133 -7.01 -0.99 11.55
CA GLU A 133 -8.12 -1.85 11.15
C GLU A 133 -8.18 -3.18 11.92
N ASP A 134 -7.11 -3.53 12.64
CA ASP A 134 -7.07 -4.70 13.51
C ASP A 134 -7.46 -4.35 14.95
N ARG A 135 -8.76 -4.47 15.26
CA ARG A 135 -9.28 -4.24 16.61
C ARG A 135 -8.61 -5.11 17.68
N SER A 136 -8.17 -6.32 17.33
CA SER A 136 -7.53 -7.21 18.29
C SER A 136 -6.14 -6.72 18.64
N ALA A 137 -5.35 -6.32 17.65
CA ALA A 137 -4.03 -5.72 17.85
C ALA A 137 -4.12 -4.36 18.56
N GLN A 138 -5.07 -3.49 18.18
CA GLN A 138 -5.34 -2.22 18.90
C GLN A 138 -5.73 -2.45 20.36
N SER A 139 -6.52 -3.50 20.62
CA SER A 139 -6.93 -3.84 21.96
C SER A 139 -5.73 -4.30 22.80
N ALA A 140 -4.92 -5.20 22.24
CA ALA A 140 -3.72 -5.71 22.89
C ALA A 140 -2.61 -4.66 23.03
N GLY A 141 -2.57 -3.65 22.15
CA GLY A 141 -1.43 -2.73 22.04
C GLY A 141 -0.16 -3.40 21.50
N ALA A 142 -0.31 -4.58 20.89
CA ALA A 142 0.78 -5.40 20.38
C ALA A 142 0.29 -6.29 19.24
N GLY A 143 1.24 -6.73 18.40
CA GLY A 143 0.99 -7.62 17.28
C GLY A 143 1.00 -9.10 17.70
N PRO A 144 0.99 -10.03 16.74
CA PRO A 144 0.97 -9.78 15.29
C PRO A 144 -0.42 -9.38 14.79
N THR A 145 -0.47 -8.39 13.90
CA THR A 145 -1.70 -7.94 13.21
C THR A 145 -2.21 -9.01 12.23
N ILE A 146 -3.48 -8.89 11.81
CA ILE A 146 -4.05 -9.70 10.74
C ILE A 146 -3.22 -9.57 9.45
N SER A 147 -2.79 -8.35 9.08
CA SER A 147 -1.95 -8.13 7.90
C SER A 147 -0.62 -8.86 8.00
N ARG A 148 0.06 -8.80 9.15
CA ARG A 148 1.31 -9.53 9.36
C ARG A 148 1.14 -11.03 9.19
N LYS A 149 0.14 -11.60 9.87
CA LYS A 149 -0.17 -13.04 9.76
C LYS A 149 -0.45 -13.45 8.32
N ALA A 150 -1.17 -12.62 7.56
CA ALA A 150 -1.54 -12.93 6.19
C ALA A 150 -0.35 -12.88 5.22
N LEU A 151 0.54 -11.89 5.36
CA LEU A 151 1.78 -11.78 4.57
C LEU A 151 2.73 -12.94 4.87
N GLU A 152 2.99 -13.21 6.14
CA GLU A 152 3.88 -14.30 6.55
C GLU A 152 3.33 -15.67 6.10
N ALA A 153 2.00 -15.87 6.15
CA ALA A 153 1.35 -17.09 5.66
C ALA A 153 1.55 -17.35 4.16
N VAL A 154 1.83 -16.31 3.36
CA VAL A 154 2.14 -16.45 1.93
C VAL A 154 3.64 -16.34 1.62
N GLY A 155 4.48 -16.38 2.65
CA GLY A 155 5.94 -16.39 2.52
C GLY A 155 6.57 -15.01 2.32
N ILE A 156 5.84 -13.93 2.59
CA ILE A 156 6.38 -12.56 2.56
C ILE A 156 6.75 -12.15 4.00
N PRO A 157 8.04 -12.05 4.35
CA PRO A 157 8.46 -11.66 5.69
C PRO A 157 8.10 -10.20 5.98
N VAL A 158 7.65 -9.95 7.21
CA VAL A 158 7.39 -8.62 7.76
C VAL A 158 8.54 -8.24 8.68
N LEU A 159 9.15 -7.08 8.44
CA LEU A 159 10.21 -6.49 9.26
C LEU A 159 9.60 -5.42 10.16
N GLU A 160 9.77 -5.55 11.48
CA GLU A 160 9.32 -4.56 12.47
C GLU A 160 10.47 -4.31 13.46
N ASN A 161 11.25 -3.26 13.18
CA ASN A 161 12.53 -2.94 13.84
C ASN A 161 13.60 -4.01 13.63
N ASP A 162 13.56 -4.63 12.45
CA ASP A 162 14.46 -5.68 12.03
C ASP A 162 15.43 -5.18 10.96
N VAL A 163 16.60 -5.82 10.89
CA VAL A 163 17.60 -5.58 9.84
C VAL A 163 17.98 -6.88 9.16
N VAL A 164 18.08 -6.84 7.84
CA VAL A 164 18.50 -7.97 6.99
C VAL A 164 19.71 -7.54 6.19
N ARG A 165 20.82 -8.29 6.32
CA ARG A 165 21.96 -8.13 5.43
C ARG A 165 21.72 -8.91 4.15
N LEU A 166 21.82 -8.22 3.02
CA LEU A 166 21.78 -8.80 1.70
C LEU A 166 23.13 -8.62 1.01
N GLU A 167 23.33 -9.38 -0.06
CA GLU A 167 24.55 -9.32 -0.84
C GLU A 167 24.23 -9.41 -2.33
N LYS A 168 24.87 -8.58 -3.13
CA LYS A 168 24.80 -8.62 -4.59
C LYS A 168 26.17 -8.29 -5.17
N ASP A 169 26.61 -9.07 -6.15
CA ASP A 169 27.93 -8.92 -6.80
C ASP A 169 29.10 -8.90 -5.79
N GLY A 170 29.00 -9.71 -4.73
CA GLY A 170 30.01 -9.79 -3.64
C GLY A 170 30.04 -8.58 -2.71
N LYS A 171 29.04 -7.67 -2.80
CA LYS A 171 28.95 -6.45 -1.99
C LYS A 171 27.73 -6.52 -1.09
N GLY A 172 27.99 -6.44 0.21
CA GLY A 172 26.94 -6.44 1.23
C GLY A 172 26.26 -5.09 1.38
N PHE A 173 24.97 -5.11 1.66
CA PHE A 173 24.17 -3.96 2.06
C PHE A 173 23.09 -4.39 3.05
N TRP A 174 22.46 -3.44 3.72
CA TRP A 174 21.43 -3.71 4.72
C TRP A 174 20.07 -3.16 4.25
N ILE A 175 19.02 -3.91 4.54
CA ILE A 175 17.64 -3.42 4.54
C ILE A 175 17.21 -3.36 6.00
N ALA A 176 16.71 -2.20 6.42
CA ALA A 176 16.09 -2.00 7.72
C ALA A 176 14.59 -1.78 7.52
N GLY A 177 13.76 -2.52 8.25
CA GLY A 177 12.33 -2.29 8.32
C GLY A 177 11.99 -1.75 9.70
N LEU A 178 11.33 -0.59 9.74
CA LEU A 178 10.85 0.01 10.99
C LEU A 178 9.38 -0.36 11.18
N ALA A 179 8.98 -0.53 12.44
CA ALA A 179 7.57 -0.62 12.79
C ALA A 179 6.86 0.73 12.57
N ASP A 180 5.53 0.71 12.55
CA ASP A 180 4.75 1.92 12.25
C ASP A 180 4.83 2.94 13.40
N GLN A 181 5.11 4.20 13.05
CA GLN A 181 5.35 5.29 14.01
C GLN A 181 4.06 5.86 14.62
N ILE A 182 2.89 5.43 14.13
CA ILE A 182 1.57 5.86 14.60
C ILE A 182 0.61 4.66 14.75
N ALA A 183 1.16 3.49 15.05
CA ALA A 183 0.47 2.21 15.03
C ALA A 183 -0.76 2.16 15.94
N LEU A 184 -0.67 2.70 17.15
CA LEU A 184 -1.73 2.59 18.15
C LEU A 184 -2.54 3.88 18.25
N LEU A 185 -3.86 3.74 18.19
CA LEU A 185 -4.80 4.83 18.38
C LEU A 185 -4.85 5.26 19.86
N PRO A 186 -5.23 6.53 20.13
CA PRO A 186 -5.48 7.01 21.48
C PRO A 186 -6.50 6.13 22.20
N ASP A 187 -6.17 5.72 23.42
CA ASP A 187 -7.00 4.89 24.28
C ASP A 187 -6.72 5.27 25.73
N ARG A 188 -7.56 6.15 26.29
CA ARG A 188 -7.42 6.65 27.66
C ARG A 188 -7.49 5.53 28.70
N ALA A 189 -8.27 4.48 28.44
CA ALA A 189 -8.37 3.34 29.36
C ALA A 189 -7.05 2.57 29.45
N LYS A 190 -6.17 2.72 28.45
CA LYS A 190 -4.84 2.11 28.38
C LYS A 190 -3.70 3.12 28.55
N GLY A 191 -3.99 4.33 29.00
CA GLY A 191 -2.99 5.37 29.19
C GLY A 191 -2.37 5.92 27.89
N ARG A 192 -2.99 5.70 26.73
CA ARG A 192 -2.55 6.26 25.45
C ARG A 192 -3.25 7.59 25.18
N GLU A 193 -2.54 8.70 25.37
CA GLU A 193 -3.10 10.05 25.19
C GLU A 193 -3.14 10.51 23.72
N GLY A 194 -2.31 9.92 22.87
CA GLY A 194 -2.17 10.26 21.46
C GLY A 194 -1.86 9.03 20.59
N LEU A 195 -1.56 9.29 19.31
CA LEU A 195 -1.01 8.26 18.43
C LEU A 195 0.34 7.78 18.99
N THR A 196 0.55 6.48 19.02
CA THR A 196 1.77 5.87 19.56
C THR A 196 2.40 4.96 18.52
N GLY A 197 3.69 5.16 18.23
CA GLY A 197 4.49 4.30 17.36
C GLY A 197 5.02 3.07 18.07
N LEU A 198 5.51 2.13 17.27
CA LEU A 198 6.14 0.90 17.74
C LEU A 198 7.59 0.77 17.23
N ASP A 199 8.15 1.79 16.59
CA ASP A 199 9.53 1.85 16.09
C ASP A 199 10.61 2.00 17.19
#